data_AF-A0A1E7L7N6-F1
#
_entry.id   AF-A0A1E7L7N6-F1
#
_cell.length_a   1.000
_cell.length_b   1.000
_cell.length_c   1.000
_cell.angle_alpha   90.00
_cell.angle_beta   90.00
_cell.angle_gamma   90.00
#
_symmetry.space_group_name_H-M   'P 1'
#
loop_
_entity.id
_entity.type
_entity.pdbx_description
1 polymer ?
#
loop_
_entity_poly.entity_id
_entity_poly.type
_entity_poly.pdbx_seq_one_letter_code
_entity_poly.pdbx_strand_id
1 'polypeptide(L)' 'MVLTGTLMRFTGLRGSHLQAAALGSIGLCLVLWMRAAGLDQEERGNAERRAIFVGLWAPTLLLLEQSARESG' A
#
# COMPACT_ATOMS: atom_id res chain seq x y z
N MET A 1 31.55 16.70 1.36
CA MET A 1 30.88 15.82 2.33
C MET A 1 29.56 16.45 2.84
N VAL A 2 28.71 16.98 1.94
CA VAL A 2 27.40 17.60 2.30
C VAL A 2 26.26 17.10 1.38
N LEU A 3 26.58 16.46 0.24
CA LEU A 3 25.59 15.98 -0.73
C LEU A 3 24.79 14.75 -0.23
N THR A 4 25.37 13.95 0.67
CA THR A 4 24.77 12.69 1.16
C THR A 4 23.53 12.93 2.03
N GLY A 5 23.52 14.00 2.84
CA GLY A 5 22.46 14.23 3.82
C GLY A 5 21.11 14.65 3.24
N THR A 6 21.11 15.27 2.06
CA THR A 6 19.87 15.74 1.40
C THR A 6 19.26 14.63 0.54
N LEU A 7 20.09 13.89 -0.21
CA LEU A 7 19.65 12.74 -1.02
C LEU A 7 19.00 11.66 -0.13
N MET A 8 19.59 11.37 1.02
CA MET A 8 19.05 10.38 1.96
C MET A 8 17.71 10.79 2.60
N ARG A 9 17.45 12.10 2.73
CA ARG A 9 16.16 12.62 3.19
C ARG A 9 15.09 12.47 2.12
N PHE A 10 15.42 12.70 0.84
CA PHE A 10 14.47 12.53 -0.26
C PHE A 10 14.15 11.05 -0.57
N THR A 11 15.14 10.17 -0.51
CA THR A 11 14.93 8.72 -0.68
C THR A 11 14.23 8.12 0.55
N GLY A 12 14.57 8.59 1.76
CA GLY A 12 13.88 8.23 3.00
C GLY A 12 12.41 8.67 3.05
N LEU A 13 12.10 9.91 2.64
CA LEU A 13 10.72 10.38 2.52
C LEU A 13 9.94 9.55 1.49
N ARG A 14 10.52 9.26 0.32
CA ARG A 14 9.88 8.41 -0.70
C ARG A 14 9.65 6.97 -0.23
N GLY A 15 10.60 6.36 0.47
CA GLY A 15 10.44 5.04 1.08
C GLY A 15 9.34 5.01 2.14
N SER A 16 9.28 6.04 3.00
CA SER A 16 8.20 6.16 4.00
C SER A 16 6.83 6.31 3.37
N HIS A 17 6.69 7.02 2.25
CA HIS A 17 5.41 7.14 1.54
C HIS A 17 4.95 5.81 0.92
N LEU A 18 5.85 5.04 0.31
CA LEU A 18 5.51 3.74 -0.28
C LEU A 18 5.14 2.71 0.80
N GLN A 19 5.87 2.71 1.91
CA GLN A 19 5.56 1.86 3.06
C GLN A 19 4.22 2.25 3.70
N ALA A 20 3.95 3.54 3.88
CA ALA A 20 2.66 4.03 4.39
C ALA A 20 1.51 3.70 3.41
N ALA A 21 1.74 3.79 2.10
CA ALA A 21 0.76 3.42 1.09
C ALA A 21 0.47 1.92 1.09
N ALA A 22 1.49 1.07 1.28
CA ALA A 22 1.32 -0.37 1.43
C ALA A 22 0.47 -0.71 2.66
N LEU A 23 0.77 -0.11 3.82
CA LEU A 23 -0.04 -0.25 5.03
C LEU A 23 -1.46 0.28 4.84
N GLY A 24 -1.61 1.41 4.12
CA GLY A 24 -2.90 1.98 3.76
C GLY A 24 -3.73 1.06 2.87
N SER A 25 -3.12 0.38 1.90
CA SER A 25 -3.76 -0.62 1.04
C SER A 25 -4.28 -1.81 1.85
N ILE A 26 -3.49 -2.32 2.80
CA ILE A 26 -3.93 -3.39 3.72
C ILE A 26 -5.10 -2.91 4.59
N GLY A 27 -4.96 -1.74 5.22
CA GLY A 27 -6.00 -1.18 6.08
C GLY A 27 -7.31 -0.92 5.32
N LEU A 28 -7.22 -0.35 4.12
CA LEU A 28 -8.38 -0.08 3.28
C LEU A 28 -9.06 -1.39 2.82
N CYS A 29 -8.28 -2.41 2.47
CA CYS A 29 -8.81 -3.75 2.18
C CYS A 29 -9.63 -4.29 3.36
N LEU A 30 -9.07 -4.28 4.58
CA LEU A 30 -9.76 -4.77 5.78
C LEU A 30 -11.03 -3.97 6.09
N VAL A 31 -10.97 -2.65 6.00
CA VAL A 31 -12.13 -1.77 6.21
C VAL A 31 -13.23 -2.09 5.20
N LEU A 32 -12.89 -2.18 3.91
CA LEU A 32 -13.87 -2.51 2.87
C LEU A 32 -14.45 -3.92 3.04
N TRP A 33 -13.64 -4.88 3.47
CA TRP A 33 -14.09 -6.24 3.77
C TRP A 33 -15.09 -6.24 4.92
N MET A 34 -14.77 -5.57 6.03
CA MET A 34 -15.70 -5.45 7.16
C MET A 34 -17.01 -4.76 6.76
N ARG A 35 -16.95 -3.76 5.86
CA ARG A 35 -18.18 -3.15 5.31
C ARG A 35 -18.98 -4.12 4.43
N ALA A 36 -18.31 -4.98 3.66
CA ALA A 36 -18.96 -5.97 2.80
C ALA A 36 -19.75 -7.03 3.60
N ALA A 37 -19.37 -7.28 4.86
CA ALA A 37 -20.04 -8.27 5.71
C ALA A 37 -21.51 -7.92 6.04
N GLY A 38 -21.94 -6.66 5.83
CA GLY A 38 -23.32 -6.22 6.02
C GLY A 38 -24.17 -6.21 4.74
N LEU A 39 -23.64 -6.65 3.60
CA LEU A 39 -24.34 -6.69 2.32
C LEU A 39 -25.01 -8.05 2.08
N ASP A 40 -26.05 -8.06 1.24
CA ASP A 40 -26.65 -9.29 0.72
C ASP A 40 -25.65 -10.10 -0.11
N GLN A 41 -25.85 -11.41 -0.25
CA GLN A 41 -24.82 -12.32 -0.80
C GLN A 41 -24.31 -11.96 -2.20
N GLU A 42 -25.19 -11.45 -3.08
CA GLU A 42 -24.78 -11.02 -4.43
C GLU A 42 -23.87 -9.78 -4.38
N GLU A 43 -24.26 -8.78 -3.59
CA GLU A 43 -23.52 -7.54 -3.42
C GLU A 43 -22.21 -7.75 -2.62
N ARG A 44 -22.27 -8.60 -1.60
CA ARG A 44 -21.15 -8.99 -0.75
C ARG A 44 -20.02 -9.59 -1.57
N GLY A 45 -20.32 -10.55 -2.47
CA GLY A 45 -19.31 -11.17 -3.31
C GLY A 45 -18.61 -10.15 -4.24
N ASN A 46 -19.35 -9.18 -4.78
CA ASN A 46 -18.76 -8.09 -5.56
C ASN A 46 -17.90 -7.15 -4.70
N ALA A 47 -18.36 -6.81 -3.49
CA ALA A 47 -17.63 -5.95 -2.57
C ALA A 47 -16.34 -6.60 -2.04
N GLU A 48 -16.37 -7.89 -1.68
CA GLU A 48 -15.19 -8.65 -1.24
C GLU A 48 -14.13 -8.73 -2.35
N ARG A 49 -14.53 -8.97 -3.62
CA ARG A 49 -13.59 -8.93 -4.76
C ARG A 49 -12.90 -7.56 -4.91
N ARG A 50 -13.64 -6.46 -4.72
CA ARG A 50 -13.08 -5.11 -4.75
C ARG A 50 -12.12 -4.86 -3.59
N ALA A 51 -12.46 -5.32 -2.39
CA ALA A 51 -11.60 -5.22 -1.21
C ALA A 51 -10.27 -5.97 -1.43
N ILE A 52 -10.32 -7.21 -1.92
CA ILE A 52 -9.13 -8.02 -2.23
C ILE A 52 -8.25 -7.32 -3.27
N PHE A 53 -8.86 -6.77 -4.34
CA PHE A 53 -8.11 -6.04 -5.36
C PHE A 53 -7.35 -4.85 -4.77
N VAL A 54 -7.95 -4.13 -3.81
CA VAL A 54 -7.28 -3.04 -3.09
C VAL A 54 -6.10 -3.56 -2.25
N GLY A 55 -6.27 -4.69 -1.55
CA GLY A 55 -5.20 -5.28 -0.73
C GLY A 55 -4.02 -5.81 -1.53
N LEU A 56 -4.24 -6.20 -2.79
CA LEU A 56 -3.19 -6.71 -3.68
C LEU A 56 -2.13 -5.66 -4.05
N TRP A 57 -2.41 -4.36 -3.85
CA TRP A 57 -1.44 -3.30 -4.10
C TRP A 57 -0.30 -3.27 -3.10
N ALA A 58 -0.50 -3.77 -1.87
CA ALA A 58 0.51 -3.77 -0.83
C ALA A 58 1.84 -4.44 -1.24
N PRO A 59 1.88 -5.69 -1.76
CA PRO A 59 3.13 -6.30 -2.21
C PRO A 59 3.82 -5.51 -3.33
N THR A 60 3.07 -4.96 -4.29
CA THR A 60 3.66 -4.14 -5.37
C THR A 60 4.30 -2.86 -4.82
N LEU A 61 3.64 -2.19 -3.87
CA LEU A 61 4.16 -0.98 -3.24
C LEU A 61 5.42 -1.24 -2.41
N LEU A 62 5.48 -2.39 -1.72
CA LEU A 62 6.67 -2.82 -0.98
C LEU A 62 7.82 -3.19 -1.92
N LEU A 63 7.56 -3.89 -3.02
CA LEU A 63 8.59 -4.19 -4.02
C LEU A 63 9.12 -2.92 -4.69
N LEU A 64 8.24 -1.97 -5.00
CA LEU A 64 8.64 -0.68 -5.56
C LEU A 64 9.52 0.11 -4.56
N GLU A 65 9.21 0.03 -3.28
CA GLU A 65 10.02 0.62 -2.21
C GLU A 65 11.42 0.00 -2.13
N GLN A 66 11.50 -1.33 -2.22
CA GLN A 66 12.77 -2.06 -2.27
C GLN A 66 13.60 -1.66 -3.50
N SER A 67 13.02 -1.70 -4.70
CA SER A 67 13.73 -1.30 -5.94
C SER A 67 14.19 0.16 -5.91
N ALA A 68 13.39 1.06 -5.32
CA ALA A 68 13.78 2.45 -5.14
C ALA A 68 14.93 2.64 -4.15
N ARG A 69 15.08 1.76 -3.15
CA ARG A 69 16.22 1.76 -2.22
C ARG A 69 17.49 1.22 -2.86
N GLU A 70 17.39 0.21 -3.73
CA GLU A 70 18.53 -0.37 -4.43
C GLU A 70 19.13 0.56 -5.50
N SER A 71 18.34 1.50 -6.02
CA SER A 71 18.74 2.39 -7.12
C SER A 71 19.36 3.72 -6.69
N GLY A 72 19.49 4.00 -5.38
CA GLY A 72 19.96 5.28 -4.83
C GLY A 72 21.19 5.13 -3.96
#